data_AF-A0AA96XFA2-F1
#
_entry.id   AF-A0AA96XFA2-F1
#
_cell.length_a   1.000
_cell.length_b   1.000
_cell.length_c   1.000
_cell.angle_alpha   90.00
_cell.angle_beta   90.00
_cell.angle_gamma   90.00
#
_symmetry.space_group_name_H-M   'P 1'
#
loop_
_entity.id
_entity.type
_entity.pdbx_description
1 polymer ?
#
loop_
_entity_poly.entity_id
_entity_poly.type
_entity_poly.pdbx_seq_one_letter_code
_entity_poly.pdbx_strand_id
1 'polypeptide(L)'
;MGYVLREGETDVPEGLKAALKASNRLQDIVFEELRPGRSGNDILRVSRERMRAEGINGTVYSHPIGLHSHGAGPMVGLWDRQEGVPGNGDHQFIANQWYSIELQATSAVPEWNGQLLRSAQEEDVTIDAEGRVHWAWKCRTDFHLVR
;
A
#
# COMPACT_ATOMS: atom_id res chain seq x y z
N MET A 1 -1.95 -3.72 11.66
CA MET A 1 -1.49 -2.87 12.77
C MET A 1 -2.06 -3.32 14.10
N GLY A 2 -1.26 -3.24 15.16
CA GLY A 2 -1.70 -3.40 16.55
C GLY A 2 -1.64 -2.06 17.29
N TYR A 3 -2.48 -1.90 18.31
CA TYR A 3 -2.50 -0.73 19.18
C TYR A 3 -2.52 -1.19 20.63
N VAL A 4 -1.58 -0.69 21.43
CA VAL A 4 -1.52 -0.96 22.87
C VAL A 4 -2.33 0.11 23.58
N LEU A 5 -3.42 -0.31 24.24
CA LEU A 5 -4.27 0.60 24.99
C LEU A 5 -3.48 1.21 26.15
N ARG A 6 -3.67 2.51 26.36
CA ARG A 6 -3.25 3.16 27.62
C ARG A 6 -4.20 2.78 28.75
N GLU A 7 -3.78 3.00 29.99
CA GLU A 7 -4.64 2.80 31.14
C GLU A 7 -5.93 3.63 31.01
N GLY A 8 -7.08 2.97 31.16
CA GLY A 8 -8.41 3.60 31.01
C GLY A 8 -8.89 3.78 29.57
N GLU A 9 -8.05 3.51 28.57
CA GLU A 9 -8.44 3.54 27.16
C GLU A 9 -9.18 2.25 26.77
N THR A 10 -10.21 2.37 25.95
CA THR A 10 -11.06 1.22 25.54
C THR A 10 -11.01 0.94 24.05
N ASP A 11 -10.52 1.88 23.25
CA ASP A 11 -10.46 1.80 21.81
C ASP A 11 -9.34 2.71 21.26
N VAL A 12 -8.99 2.52 19.99
CA VAL A 12 -7.98 3.33 19.30
C VAL A 12 -8.48 4.76 19.08
N PRO A 13 -7.63 5.79 19.26
CA PRO A 13 -7.93 7.17 18.87
C PRO A 13 -8.42 7.30 17.42
N GLU A 14 -9.40 8.16 17.18
CA GLU A 14 -10.03 8.36 15.87
C GLU A 14 -9.03 8.85 14.81
N GLY A 15 -8.05 9.67 15.18
CA GLY A 15 -6.98 10.10 14.29
C GLY A 15 -6.12 8.94 13.77
N LEU A 16 -5.90 7.89 14.57
CA LEU A 16 -5.16 6.70 14.14
C LEU A 16 -6.02 5.81 13.23
N LYS A 17 -7.31 5.68 13.51
CA LYS A 17 -8.27 4.98 12.62
C LYS A 17 -8.36 5.69 11.27
N ALA A 18 -8.41 7.02 11.27
CA ALA A 18 -8.39 7.82 10.04
C ALA A 18 -7.08 7.62 9.25
N ALA A 19 -5.93 7.55 9.92
CA ALA A 19 -4.64 7.27 9.28
C ALA A 19 -4.59 5.86 8.67
N LEU A 20 -5.17 4.84 9.31
CA LEU A 20 -5.33 3.50 8.73
C LEU A 20 -6.24 3.53 7.50
N LYS A 21 -7.38 4.22 7.57
CA LYS A 21 -8.28 4.37 6.43
C LYS A 21 -7.61 5.04 5.22
N ALA A 22 -6.77 6.05 5.47
CA ALA A 22 -6.01 6.72 4.42
C ALA A 22 -5.01 5.79 3.71
N SER A 23 -4.31 4.94 4.47
CA SER A 23 -3.39 3.96 3.88
C SER A 23 -4.13 2.81 3.20
N ASN A 24 -5.26 2.33 3.74
CA ASN A 24 -6.12 1.37 3.03
C ASN A 24 -6.64 1.94 1.71
N ARG A 25 -7.03 3.22 1.67
CA ARG A 25 -7.45 3.84 0.40
C ARG A 25 -6.31 3.88 -0.62
N LEU A 26 -5.08 4.11 -0.17
CA LEU A 26 -3.91 4.04 -1.04
C LEU A 26 -3.63 2.60 -1.52
N GLN A 27 -3.89 1.57 -0.69
CA GLN A 27 -3.86 0.17 -1.10
C GLN A 27 -4.88 -0.11 -2.22
N ASP A 28 -6.12 0.38 -2.09
CA ASP A 28 -7.14 0.24 -3.13
C ASP A 28 -6.71 0.88 -4.45
N ILE A 29 -6.13 2.10 -4.38
CA ILE A 29 -5.62 2.79 -5.57
C ILE A 29 -4.57 1.91 -6.27
N VAL A 30 -3.56 1.41 -5.54
CA VAL A 30 -2.50 0.59 -6.15
C VAL A 30 -3.09 -0.72 -6.70
N PHE A 31 -3.93 -1.40 -5.92
CA PHE A 31 -4.63 -2.62 -6.31
C PHE A 31 -5.37 -2.46 -7.65
N GLU A 32 -6.14 -1.39 -7.80
CA GLU A 32 -6.93 -1.11 -9.01
C GLU A 32 -6.06 -0.80 -10.25
N GLU A 33 -4.81 -0.33 -10.03
CA GLU A 33 -3.87 0.04 -11.08
C GLU A 33 -2.96 -1.12 -11.52
N LEU A 34 -2.76 -2.14 -10.67
CA LEU A 34 -2.03 -3.37 -11.04
C LEU A 34 -2.80 -4.09 -12.16
N ARG A 35 -2.39 -3.88 -13.42
CA ARG A 35 -3.06 -4.46 -14.58
C ARG A 35 -2.04 -4.97 -15.59
N PRO A 36 -2.20 -6.20 -16.11
CA PRO A 36 -1.32 -6.72 -17.14
C PRO A 36 -1.17 -5.80 -18.36
N GLY A 37 0.03 -5.78 -18.94
CA GLY A 37 0.38 -4.97 -20.10
C GLY A 37 0.88 -3.56 -19.78
N ARG A 38 0.81 -3.11 -18.52
CA ARG A 38 1.41 -1.84 -18.06
C ARG A 38 2.79 -2.04 -17.47
N SER A 39 3.65 -1.04 -17.60
CA SER A 39 4.93 -1.05 -16.87
C SER A 39 4.73 -0.74 -15.38
N GLY A 40 5.66 -1.18 -14.53
CA GLY A 40 5.67 -0.81 -13.11
C GLY A 40 5.76 0.71 -12.91
N ASN A 41 6.50 1.41 -13.78
CA ASN A 41 6.61 2.87 -13.79
C ASN A 41 5.29 3.57 -14.18
N ASP A 42 4.54 3.01 -15.14
CA ASP A 42 3.20 3.53 -15.48
C ASP A 42 2.19 3.32 -14.36
N ILE A 43 2.27 2.19 -13.67
CA ILE A 43 1.43 1.90 -12.50
C ILE A 43 1.75 2.89 -11.39
N LEU A 44 3.03 3.07 -11.06
CA LEU A 44 3.49 4.03 -10.04
C LEU A 44 2.99 5.45 -10.35
N ARG A 45 3.18 5.91 -11.59
CA ARG A 45 2.82 7.26 -12.01
C ARG A 45 1.32 7.52 -11.80
N VAL A 46 0.46 6.65 -12.31
CA VAL A 46 -1.01 6.82 -12.21
C VAL A 46 -1.49 6.66 -10.76
N SER A 47 -0.97 5.68 -10.01
CA SER A 47 -1.31 5.51 -8.60
C SER A 47 -0.97 6.78 -7.79
N ARG A 48 0.19 7.40 -8.06
CA ARG A 48 0.58 8.65 -7.40
C ARG A 48 -0.26 9.85 -7.83
N GLU A 49 -0.66 9.92 -9.10
CA GLU A 49 -1.58 10.96 -9.58
C GLU A 49 -2.93 10.88 -8.84
N ARG A 50 -3.50 9.68 -8.73
CA ARG A 50 -4.74 9.43 -7.98
C ARG A 50 -4.58 9.71 -6.49
N MET A 51 -3.50 9.23 -5.87
CA MET A 51 -3.16 9.49 -4.47
C MET A 51 -3.16 10.99 -4.16
N ARG A 52 -2.48 11.79 -4.97
CA ARG A 52 -2.45 13.26 -4.80
C ARG A 52 -3.82 13.90 -5.04
N ALA A 53 -4.57 13.44 -6.05
CA ALA A 53 -5.90 13.95 -6.35
C ALA A 53 -6.89 13.70 -5.21
N GLU A 54 -6.75 12.58 -4.48
CA GLU A 54 -7.52 12.26 -3.28
C GLU A 54 -6.98 12.92 -2.00
N GLY A 55 -5.93 13.75 -2.09
CA GLY A 55 -5.34 14.47 -0.95
C GLY A 55 -4.53 13.59 0.00
N ILE A 56 -4.14 12.39 -0.43
CA ILE A 56 -3.35 11.46 0.37
C ILE A 56 -1.86 11.83 0.24
N ASN A 57 -1.21 12.08 1.37
CA ASN A 57 0.25 12.19 1.43
C ASN A 57 0.83 10.79 1.71
N GLY A 58 1.69 10.27 0.85
CA GLY A 58 2.18 8.90 0.98
C GLY A 58 3.30 8.52 0.02
N THR A 59 3.78 7.28 0.15
CA THR A 59 4.74 6.66 -0.77
C THR A 59 4.23 5.29 -1.19
N VAL A 60 4.35 4.97 -2.47
CA VAL A 60 3.93 3.71 -3.08
C VAL A 60 5.14 2.80 -3.28
N TYR A 61 5.03 1.56 -2.82
CA TYR A 61 5.92 0.48 -3.18
C TYR A 61 5.10 -0.80 -3.43
N SER A 62 5.44 -1.55 -4.47
CA SER A 62 4.94 -2.89 -4.68
C SER A 62 5.94 -3.67 -5.53
N HIS A 63 6.07 -4.96 -5.24
CA HIS A 63 7.03 -5.81 -5.93
C HIS A 63 6.51 -7.24 -6.06
N PRO A 64 7.04 -8.01 -7.03
CA PRO A 64 6.68 -9.41 -7.17
C PRO A 64 7.14 -10.21 -5.95
N ILE A 65 6.35 -11.19 -5.55
CA ILE A 65 6.67 -12.18 -4.52
C ILE A 65 6.53 -13.59 -5.10
N GLY A 66 7.08 -14.59 -4.41
CA GLY A 66 6.99 -15.99 -4.82
C GLY A 66 8.02 -16.85 -4.09
N LEU A 67 8.76 -17.67 -4.83
CA LEU A 67 9.85 -18.47 -4.26
C LEU A 67 10.92 -17.60 -3.56
N HIS A 68 11.11 -16.38 -4.07
CA HIS A 68 11.90 -15.35 -3.42
C HIS A 68 10.95 -14.29 -2.87
N SER A 69 11.20 -13.80 -1.65
CA SER A 69 10.40 -12.72 -1.04
C SER A 69 10.40 -11.48 -1.93
N HIS A 70 11.56 -11.05 -2.43
CA HIS A 70 11.66 -10.09 -3.52
C HIS A 70 11.88 -10.84 -4.83
N GLY A 71 10.80 -11.10 -5.56
CA GLY A 71 10.80 -11.83 -6.81
C GLY A 71 11.24 -11.00 -8.01
N ALA A 72 11.51 -11.69 -9.13
CA ALA A 72 11.79 -11.05 -10.40
C ALA A 72 10.49 -10.58 -11.07
N GLY A 73 10.49 -9.37 -11.62
CA GLY A 73 9.33 -8.75 -12.26
C GLY A 73 9.30 -7.24 -12.06
N PRO A 74 8.26 -6.57 -12.57
CA PRO A 74 8.16 -5.12 -12.50
C PRO A 74 8.04 -4.59 -11.07
N MET A 75 8.89 -3.62 -10.73
CA MET A 75 8.76 -2.87 -9.48
C MET A 75 7.84 -1.66 -9.67
N VAL A 76 6.96 -1.42 -8.69
CA VAL A 76 6.09 -0.24 -8.65
C VAL A 76 6.60 0.69 -7.55
N GLY A 77 7.58 1.53 -7.89
CA GLY A 77 8.20 2.46 -6.95
C GLY A 77 9.10 1.81 -5.90
N LEU A 78 9.63 2.66 -5.01
CA LEU A 78 10.35 2.34 -3.78
C LEU A 78 10.10 3.45 -2.78
N TRP A 79 10.30 3.22 -1.48
CA TRP A 79 10.11 4.27 -0.47
C TRP A 79 10.89 5.58 -0.76
N ASP A 80 12.04 5.49 -1.43
CA ASP A 80 12.93 6.58 -1.83
C ASP A 80 12.93 6.88 -3.35
N ARG A 81 12.15 6.14 -4.16
CA ARG A 81 12.01 6.38 -5.60
C ARG A 81 10.55 6.41 -6.02
N GLN A 82 9.99 7.61 -6.08
CA GLN A 82 8.57 7.82 -6.40
C GLN A 82 8.35 8.32 -7.83
N GLU A 83 9.42 8.71 -8.52
CA GLU A 83 9.44 9.22 -9.90
C GLU A 83 9.61 8.09 -10.94
N GLY A 84 9.96 6.88 -10.47
CA GLY A 84 10.20 5.70 -11.29
C GLY A 84 11.39 4.89 -10.79
N VAL A 85 11.47 3.64 -11.23
CA VAL A 85 12.58 2.72 -10.98
C VAL A 85 13.14 2.29 -12.34
N PRO A 86 14.16 2.99 -12.90
CA PRO A 86 14.72 2.64 -14.20
C PRO A 86 15.24 1.19 -14.23
N GLY A 87 14.99 0.49 -15.33
CA GLY A 87 15.22 -0.95 -15.46
C GLY A 87 14.08 -1.75 -14.83
N ASN A 88 14.10 -1.91 -13.49
CA ASN A 88 13.17 -2.81 -12.82
C ASN A 88 11.69 -2.41 -12.97
N GLY A 89 11.38 -1.12 -13.03
CA GLY A 89 10.02 -0.61 -13.24
C GLY A 89 9.59 -0.55 -14.70
N ASP A 90 10.50 -0.77 -15.66
CA ASP A 90 10.19 -0.70 -17.09
C ASP A 90 9.57 -2.01 -17.63
N HIS A 91 9.70 -3.10 -16.87
CA HIS A 91 9.07 -4.37 -17.20
C HIS A 91 7.54 -4.27 -17.14
N GLN A 92 6.87 -5.12 -17.92
CA GLN A 92 5.41 -5.19 -17.91
C GLN A 92 4.89 -6.13 -16.85
N PHE A 93 3.78 -5.74 -16.25
CA PHE A 93 2.95 -6.62 -15.45
C PHE A 93 2.34 -7.71 -16.33
N ILE A 94 2.32 -8.96 -15.85
CA ILE A 94 1.73 -10.10 -16.57
C ILE A 94 0.85 -10.94 -15.63
N ALA A 95 0.02 -11.80 -16.22
CA ALA A 95 -0.83 -12.75 -15.51
C ALA A 95 -0.03 -13.82 -14.75
N ASN A 96 -0.70 -14.55 -13.84
CA ASN A 96 -0.12 -15.63 -13.03
C ASN A 96 1.06 -15.19 -12.15
N GLN A 97 0.94 -14.04 -11.50
CA GLN A 97 1.95 -13.52 -10.58
C GLN A 97 1.36 -13.19 -9.21
N TRP A 98 2.23 -12.99 -8.23
CA TRP A 98 1.89 -12.54 -6.89
C TRP A 98 2.68 -11.28 -6.58
N TYR A 99 2.08 -10.34 -5.87
CA TYR A 99 2.73 -9.09 -5.46
C TYR A 99 2.43 -8.78 -4.01
N SER A 100 3.39 -8.14 -3.34
CA SER A 100 3.16 -7.44 -2.09
C SER A 100 2.89 -5.97 -2.40
N ILE A 101 1.82 -5.41 -1.85
CA ILE A 101 1.53 -3.97 -1.89
C ILE A 101 1.98 -3.37 -0.55
N GLU A 102 3.15 -2.73 -0.57
CA GLU A 102 3.83 -2.16 0.59
C GLU A 102 3.85 -0.64 0.51
N LEU A 103 3.05 0.05 1.30
CA LEU A 103 2.92 1.49 1.16
C LEU A 103 2.62 2.16 2.48
N GLN A 104 2.65 3.49 2.48
CA GLN A 104 2.24 4.25 3.64
C GLN A 104 1.53 5.53 3.25
N ALA A 105 0.57 5.90 4.08
CA ALA A 105 -0.01 7.22 4.12
C ALA A 105 0.43 7.95 5.40
N THR A 106 0.83 9.21 5.26
CA THR A 106 1.16 10.10 6.36
C THR A 106 -0.03 10.99 6.67
N SER A 107 -0.49 10.99 7.92
CA SER A 107 -1.61 11.82 8.39
C SER A 107 -1.26 12.47 9.73
N ALA A 108 -1.74 13.68 9.97
CA ALA A 108 -1.67 14.31 11.29
C ALA A 108 -2.67 13.62 12.23
N VAL A 109 -2.25 13.37 13.47
CA VAL A 109 -3.09 12.77 14.52
C VAL A 109 -3.46 13.85 15.53
N PRO A 110 -4.71 14.37 15.53
CA PRO A 110 -5.12 15.46 16.41
C PRO A 110 -4.91 15.14 17.90
N GLU A 111 -5.18 13.91 18.31
CA GLU A 111 -5.01 13.43 19.69
C GLU A 111 -3.56 13.42 20.15
N TRP A 112 -2.61 13.49 19.21
CA TRP A 112 -1.16 13.58 19.46
C TRP A 112 -0.62 14.96 19.10
N ASN A 113 -1.41 16.03 19.35
CA ASN A 113 -1.06 17.42 19.06
C ASN A 113 -0.67 17.66 17.58
N GLY A 114 -1.32 16.93 16.66
CA GLY A 114 -1.06 17.05 15.22
C GLY A 114 0.22 16.34 14.76
N GLN A 115 0.82 15.47 15.58
CA GLN A 115 1.97 14.67 15.18
C GLN A 115 1.66 13.92 13.88
N LEU A 116 2.60 13.96 12.93
CA LEU A 116 2.50 13.19 11.70
C LEU A 116 2.81 11.73 11.96
N LEU A 117 1.86 10.86 11.63
CA LEU A 117 2.00 9.41 11.69
C LEU A 117 2.11 8.85 10.27
N ARG A 118 3.12 8.01 10.04
CA ARG A 118 3.20 7.16 8.85
C ARG A 118 2.47 5.85 9.13
N SER A 119 1.28 5.69 8.55
CA SER A 119 0.50 4.45 8.58
C SER A 119 0.98 3.53 7.45
N ALA A 120 1.97 2.69 7.74
CA ALA A 120 2.49 1.71 6.78
C ALA A 120 1.65 0.42 6.80
N GLN A 121 1.25 -0.06 5.62
CA GLN A 121 0.54 -1.32 5.42
C GLN A 121 1.27 -2.16 4.38
N GLU A 122 1.10 -3.47 4.52
CA GLU A 122 1.55 -4.48 3.58
C GLU A 122 0.46 -5.53 3.46
N GLU A 123 0.00 -5.80 2.24
CA GLU A 123 -0.94 -6.88 1.95
C GLU A 123 -0.63 -7.47 0.56
N ASP A 124 -0.77 -8.79 0.45
CA ASP A 124 -0.46 -9.52 -0.77
C ASP A 124 -1.66 -9.61 -1.72
N VAL A 125 -1.36 -9.62 -3.01
CA VAL A 125 -2.32 -9.83 -4.10
C VAL A 125 -1.85 -10.93 -5.04
N THR A 126 -2.82 -11.59 -5.66
CA THR A 126 -2.61 -12.55 -6.75
C THR A 126 -3.18 -11.99 -8.04
N ILE A 127 -2.51 -12.25 -9.16
CA ILE A 127 -2.99 -11.95 -10.50
C ILE A 127 -3.30 -13.28 -11.17
N ASP A 128 -4.58 -13.53 -11.44
CA ASP A 128 -5.01 -14.79 -12.04
C ASP A 128 -4.61 -14.91 -13.52
N ALA A 129 -4.93 -16.05 -14.13
CA ALA A 129 -4.59 -16.35 -15.51
C ALA A 129 -5.27 -15.40 -16.52
N GLU A 130 -6.42 -14.82 -16.15
CA GLU A 130 -7.13 -13.82 -16.95
C GLU A 130 -6.62 -12.40 -16.70
N GLY A 131 -5.67 -12.22 -15.77
CA GLY A 131 -5.08 -10.93 -15.45
C GLY A 131 -5.85 -10.11 -14.42
N ARG A 132 -6.82 -10.71 -13.71
CA ARG A 132 -7.57 -10.04 -12.65
C ARG A 132 -6.80 -10.12 -11.34
N VAL A 133 -6.79 -9.01 -10.61
CA VAL A 133 -6.12 -8.91 -9.31
C VAL A 133 -7.10 -9.28 -8.21
N HIS A 134 -6.64 -10.08 -7.26
CA HIS A 134 -7.38 -10.49 -6.07
C HIS A 134 -6.50 -10.30 -4.85
N TRP A 135 -7.08 -9.81 -3.75
CA TRP A 135 -6.38 -9.85 -2.49
C TRP A 135 -6.11 -11.32 -2.10
N ALA A 136 -4.87 -11.65 -1.78
CA ALA A 136 -4.50 -13.01 -1.37
C ALA A 136 -5.15 -13.39 -0.04
N TRP A 137 -5.39 -12.39 0.82
CA TRP A 137 -6.15 -12.50 2.05
C TRP A 137 -6.98 -11.22 2.28
N LYS A 138 -7.67 -11.10 3.41
CA LYS A 138 -8.41 -9.86 3.73
C LYS A 138 -7.44 -8.71 4.01
N CYS A 139 -7.72 -7.53 3.45
CA CYS A 139 -7.05 -6.30 3.89
C CYS A 139 -7.42 -6.01 5.35
N ARG A 140 -6.43 -5.61 6.14
CA ARG A 140 -6.70 -5.16 7.50
C ARG A 140 -7.25 -3.73 7.51
N THR A 141 -8.51 -3.62 7.94
CA THR A 141 -9.25 -2.35 8.11
C THR A 141 -9.34 -1.88 9.56
N ASP A 142 -8.92 -2.72 10.50
CA ASP A 142 -9.09 -2.50 11.93
C ASP A 142 -7.79 -2.78 12.69
N PHE A 143 -7.60 -2.05 13.79
CA PHE A 143 -6.49 -2.29 14.70
C PHE A 143 -6.74 -3.54 15.55
N HIS A 144 -5.68 -4.32 15.75
CA HIS A 144 -5.68 -5.33 16.81
C HIS A 144 -5.38 -4.65 18.15
N LEU A 145 -6.32 -4.68 19.09
CA LEU A 145 -6.12 -4.12 20.42
C LEU A 145 -5.31 -5.07 21.30
N VAL A 146 -4.19 -4.56 21.80
CA VAL A 146 -3.37 -5.19 22.83
C VAL A 146 -3.73 -4.56 24.17
N ARG A 147 -4.12 -5.39 25.12
CA ARG A 147 -4.56 -5.01 26.47
C ARG A 147 -3.55 -5.45 27.50
#